data_AF-A0AAD7C685-F1
#
_entry.id   AF-A0AAD7C685-F1
#
_cell.length_a   1.000
_cell.length_b   1.000
_cell.length_c   1.000
_cell.angle_alpha   90.00
_cell.angle_beta   90.00
_cell.angle_gamma   90.00
#
_symmetry.space_group_name_H-M   'P 1'
#
loop_
_entity.id
_entity.type
_entity.pdbx_description
1 polymer ?
#
loop_
_entity_poly.entity_id
_entity_poly.type
_entity_poly.pdbx_seq_one_letter_code
_entity_poly.pdbx_strand_id
1 'polypeptide(L)'
;MAFSSPHIATSFDEHIGILFQRMKIPGVCLTFLVLCAYAYVYWHPVSRPSLNRVSFRLLVLALTANFAFGICYLAANTMSGPSAGCSFVAFMINFCLLFSACMSFCMGLNLELVLVHSFNGQLLEKYYVLLTLALCALCSIILYAAGKYGNSWNALCEMCWSVWILFMAPGEQLAFLLVAGYFISY
;
A
#
# COMPACT_ATOMS: atom_id res chain seq x y z
N MET A 1 20.27 -35.35 -9.05
CA MET A 1 19.24 -34.46 -9.63
C MET A 1 19.75 -33.03 -9.55
N ALA A 2 19.71 -32.36 -10.70
CA ALA A 2 20.22 -31.04 -11.07
C ALA A 2 20.71 -30.07 -9.96
N PHE A 3 22.02 -29.80 -9.98
CA PHE A 3 22.60 -28.52 -9.59
C PHE A 3 22.11 -27.46 -10.59
N SER A 4 21.30 -26.51 -10.14
CA SER A 4 20.91 -25.32 -10.89
C SER A 4 21.85 -24.17 -10.53
N SER A 5 22.49 -23.59 -11.53
CA SER A 5 23.55 -22.58 -11.44
C SER A 5 23.11 -21.29 -10.70
N PRO A 6 23.80 -20.86 -9.63
CA PRO A 6 23.50 -19.61 -8.93
C PRO A 6 23.70 -18.35 -9.80
N HIS A 7 24.49 -18.42 -10.87
CA HIS A 7 24.78 -17.27 -11.75
C HIS A 7 23.62 -16.83 -12.67
N ILE A 8 22.63 -17.70 -12.93
CA ILE A 8 21.48 -17.35 -13.78
C ILE A 8 20.37 -16.69 -12.95
N ALA A 9 20.26 -17.04 -11.67
CA ALA A 9 19.31 -16.42 -10.74
C ALA A 9 19.65 -14.93 -10.48
N THR A 10 20.93 -14.61 -10.32
CA THR A 10 21.36 -13.24 -9.99
C THR A 10 21.10 -12.24 -11.11
N SER A 11 21.28 -12.61 -12.39
CA SER A 11 21.03 -11.68 -13.51
C SER A 11 19.55 -11.40 -13.73
N PHE A 12 18.70 -12.42 -13.55
CA PHE A 12 17.25 -12.27 -13.68
C PHE A 12 16.67 -11.37 -12.58
N ASP A 13 17.11 -11.55 -11.34
CA ASP A 13 16.68 -10.72 -10.19
C ASP A 13 17.13 -9.26 -10.32
N GLU A 14 18.35 -9.02 -10.84
CA GLU A 14 18.88 -7.67 -11.07
C GLU A 14 18.08 -6.93 -12.16
N HIS A 15 17.78 -7.59 -13.28
CA HIS A 15 16.93 -7.02 -14.33
C HIS A 15 15.50 -6.72 -13.85
N ILE A 16 14.94 -7.59 -13.00
CA ILE A 16 13.63 -7.38 -12.39
C ILE A 16 13.64 -6.15 -11.48
N GLY A 17 14.64 -5.99 -10.62
CA GLY A 17 14.77 -4.83 -9.73
C GLY A 17 14.80 -3.51 -10.51
N ILE A 18 15.61 -3.45 -11.57
CA ILE A 18 15.72 -2.27 -12.45
C ILE A 18 14.39 -2.00 -13.17
N LEU A 19 13.70 -3.04 -13.66
CA LEU A 19 12.38 -2.90 -14.29
C LEU A 19 11.34 -2.35 -13.31
N PHE A 20 11.30 -2.88 -12.08
CA PHE A 20 10.40 -2.40 -11.03
C PHE A 20 10.67 -0.92 -10.70
N GLN A 21 11.93 -0.52 -10.53
CA GLN A 21 12.27 0.88 -10.32
C GLN A 21 11.77 1.77 -11.46
N ARG A 22 12.06 1.39 -12.71
CA ARG A 22 11.67 2.15 -13.89
C ARG A 22 10.15 2.28 -14.05
N MET A 23 9.37 1.29 -13.61
CA MET A 23 7.90 1.36 -13.62
C MET A 23 7.33 2.19 -12.45
N LYS A 24 8.01 2.21 -11.30
CA LYS A 24 7.54 2.96 -10.12
C LYS A 24 7.73 4.46 -10.25
N ILE A 25 8.84 4.93 -10.85
CA ILE A 25 9.11 6.36 -11.06
C ILE A 25 7.95 7.08 -11.78
N PRO A 26 7.48 6.65 -12.97
CA PRO A 26 6.35 7.31 -13.64
C PRO A 26 5.06 7.19 -12.83
N GLY A 27 4.87 6.09 -12.10
CA GLY A 27 3.74 5.92 -11.18
C GLY A 27 3.74 6.98 -10.07
N VAL A 28 4.88 7.24 -9.43
CA VAL A 28 5.05 8.27 -8.39
C VAL A 28 4.84 9.68 -8.96
N CYS A 29 5.37 9.96 -10.16
CA CYS A 29 5.14 11.23 -10.83
C CYS A 29 3.64 11.44 -11.14
N LEU A 30 2.97 10.41 -11.64
CA LEU A 30 1.55 10.48 -11.96
C LEU A 30 0.69 10.67 -10.70
N THR A 31 0.96 9.92 -9.62
CA THR A 31 0.23 10.10 -8.35
C THR A 31 0.45 11.49 -7.76
N PHE A 32 1.66 12.03 -7.84
CA PHE A 32 1.95 13.40 -7.44
C PHE A 32 1.15 14.43 -8.26
N LEU A 33 1.12 14.28 -9.58
CA LEU A 33 0.34 15.18 -10.46
C LEU A 33 -1.15 15.16 -10.13
N VAL A 34 -1.71 13.97 -9.86
CA VAL A 34 -3.12 13.83 -9.46
C VAL A 34 -3.39 14.50 -8.11
N LEU A 35 -2.48 14.36 -7.13
CA LEU A 35 -2.59 15.05 -5.84
C LEU A 35 -2.49 16.57 -5.98
N CYS A 36 -1.61 17.08 -6.85
CA CYS A 36 -1.52 18.51 -7.16
C CYS A 36 -2.80 19.03 -7.84
N ALA A 37 -3.34 18.29 -8.81
CA ALA A 37 -4.60 18.63 -9.46
C ALA A 37 -5.75 18.65 -8.44
N TYR A 38 -5.79 17.66 -7.54
CA TYR A 38 -6.75 17.64 -6.44
C TYR A 38 -6.63 18.87 -5.55
N ALA A 39 -5.42 19.20 -5.07
CA ALA A 39 -5.17 20.34 -4.22
C ALA A 39 -5.55 21.67 -4.90
N TYR A 40 -5.24 21.80 -6.19
CA TYR A 40 -5.61 22.96 -7.00
C TYR A 40 -7.13 23.13 -7.09
N VAL A 41 -7.86 22.06 -7.42
CA VAL A 41 -9.33 22.11 -7.49
C VAL A 41 -9.95 22.31 -6.10
N TYR A 42 -9.32 21.78 -5.05
CA TYR A 42 -9.74 22.01 -3.66
C TYR A 42 -9.58 23.48 -3.22
N TRP A 43 -8.67 24.25 -3.81
CA TRP A 43 -8.60 25.70 -3.54
C TRP A 43 -9.76 26.48 -4.15
N HIS A 44 -10.35 26.00 -5.24
CA HIS A 44 -11.45 26.69 -5.90
C HIS A 44 -12.79 26.46 -5.17
N PRO A 45 -13.39 27.50 -4.54
CA PRO A 45 -14.57 27.33 -3.69
C PRO A 45 -15.81 26.86 -4.45
N VAL A 46 -15.90 27.16 -5.75
CA VAL A 46 -17.03 26.77 -6.61
C VAL A 46 -17.03 25.26 -6.89
N SER A 47 -15.86 24.63 -6.97
CA SER A 47 -15.72 23.20 -7.28
C SER A 47 -15.70 22.30 -6.03
N ARG A 48 -15.42 22.87 -4.85
CA ARG A 48 -15.40 22.14 -3.56
C ARG A 48 -16.62 21.26 -3.27
N PRO A 49 -17.88 21.69 -3.53
CA PRO A 49 -19.06 20.89 -3.20
C PRO A 49 -19.08 19.56 -3.97
N SER A 50 -18.64 19.58 -5.23
CA SER A 50 -18.58 18.40 -6.08
C SER A 50 -17.48 17.42 -5.67
N LEU A 51 -16.40 17.90 -5.04
CA LEU A 51 -15.26 17.09 -4.57
C LEU A 51 -15.48 16.48 -3.18
N ASN A 52 -16.46 16.94 -2.41
CA ASN A 52 -16.75 16.46 -1.04
C ASN A 52 -17.41 15.07 -0.99
N ARG A 53 -17.28 14.27 -2.05
CA ARG A 53 -17.76 12.89 -2.07
C ARG A 53 -16.80 11.99 -1.29
N VAL A 54 -17.36 11.11 -0.46
CA VAL A 54 -16.62 10.14 0.37
C VAL A 54 -15.63 9.31 -0.45
N SER A 55 -16.07 8.76 -1.58
CA SER A 55 -15.20 7.97 -2.46
C SER A 55 -13.98 8.75 -2.96
N PHE A 56 -14.13 10.06 -3.16
CA PHE A 56 -13.04 10.90 -3.64
C PHE A 56 -12.03 11.20 -2.51
N ARG A 57 -12.51 11.38 -1.27
CA ARG A 57 -11.64 11.48 -0.09
C ARG A 57 -10.85 10.19 0.16
N LEU A 58 -11.52 9.03 0.06
CA LEU A 58 -10.86 7.71 0.17
C LEU A 58 -9.83 7.50 -0.95
N LEU A 59 -10.14 7.92 -2.19
CA LEU A 59 -9.21 7.86 -3.31
C LEU A 59 -7.94 8.70 -3.04
N VAL A 60 -8.09 9.92 -2.51
CA VAL A 60 -6.94 10.78 -2.18
C VAL A 60 -6.10 10.17 -1.07
N LEU A 61 -6.71 9.54 -0.07
CA LEU A 61 -5.97 8.81 0.97
C LEU A 61 -5.19 7.62 0.38
N ALA A 62 -5.80 6.84 -0.52
CA ALA A 62 -5.13 5.74 -1.21
C ALA A 62 -3.96 6.24 -2.09
N LEU A 63 -4.15 7.32 -2.84
CA LEU A 63 -3.11 7.94 -3.67
C LEU A 63 -1.96 8.50 -2.81
N THR A 64 -2.28 9.11 -1.68
CA THR A 64 -1.27 9.62 -0.74
C THR A 64 -0.43 8.47 -0.17
N ALA A 65 -1.04 7.35 0.18
CA ALA A 65 -0.33 6.17 0.64
C ALA A 65 0.54 5.53 -0.47
N ASN A 66 0.05 5.48 -1.71
CA ASN A 66 0.84 5.04 -2.86
C ASN A 66 2.05 5.95 -3.14
N PHE A 67 1.87 7.26 -3.00
CA PHE A 67 2.97 8.21 -3.14
C PHE A 67 4.02 8.01 -2.05
N ALA A 68 3.59 7.86 -0.79
CA ALA A 68 4.47 7.54 0.34
C ALA A 68 5.20 6.20 0.14
N PHE A 69 4.49 5.16 -0.34
CA PHE A 69 5.08 3.88 -0.72
C PHE A 69 6.20 4.06 -1.74
N GLY A 70 5.97 4.86 -2.80
CA GLY A 70 6.96 5.12 -3.83
C GLY A 70 8.21 5.81 -3.30
N ILE A 71 8.05 6.79 -2.40
CA ILE A 71 9.18 7.46 -1.73
C ILE A 71 9.96 6.45 -0.86
N CYS A 72 9.27 5.65 -0.05
CA CYS A 72 9.90 4.65 0.80
C CYS A 72 10.66 3.61 -0.02
N TYR A 73 10.10 3.21 -1.16
CA TYR A 73 10.74 2.29 -2.09
C TYR A 73 12.03 2.89 -2.68
N LEU A 74 12.03 4.16 -3.09
CA LEU A 74 13.26 4.83 -3.54
C LEU A 74 14.29 4.91 -2.40
N ALA A 75 13.86 5.25 -1.18
CA ALA A 75 14.74 5.28 -0.01
C ALA A 75 15.37 3.91 0.30
N ALA A 76 14.63 2.82 0.11
CA ALA A 76 15.13 1.45 0.32
C ALA A 76 16.31 1.06 -0.57
N ASN A 77 16.45 1.72 -1.73
CA ASN A 77 17.56 1.50 -2.67
C ASN A 77 18.77 2.41 -2.39
N THR A 78 18.62 3.42 -1.53
CA THR A 78 19.72 4.33 -1.15
C THR A 78 20.45 3.88 0.11
N MET A 79 19.87 2.95 0.87
CA MET A 79 20.47 2.44 2.09
C MET A 79 21.37 1.25 1.76
N SER A 80 22.62 1.29 2.19
CA SER A 80 23.56 0.18 2.04
C SER A 80 23.77 -0.52 3.38
N GLY A 81 23.52 -1.83 3.42
CA GLY A 81 23.82 -2.70 4.55
C GLY A 81 22.70 -2.88 5.58
N PRO A 82 22.83 -3.89 6.47
CA PRO A 82 21.88 -4.14 7.54
C PRO A 82 21.92 -3.00 8.57
N SER A 83 20.89 -2.17 8.57
CA SER A 83 20.72 -1.06 9.51
C SER A 83 19.29 -1.04 10.05
N ALA A 84 19.08 -0.44 11.22
CA ALA A 84 17.72 -0.22 11.74
C ALA A 84 16.86 0.61 10.77
N GLY A 85 17.47 1.50 9.97
CA GLY A 85 16.81 2.24 8.91
C GLY A 85 16.22 1.34 7.83
N CYS A 86 16.93 0.28 7.46
CA CYS A 86 16.49 -0.72 6.48
C CYS A 86 15.20 -1.41 6.92
N SER A 87 15.14 -1.84 8.18
CA SER A 87 13.96 -2.46 8.79
C SER A 87 12.78 -1.51 8.88
N PHE A 88 13.03 -0.25 9.22
CA PHE A 88 11.99 0.78 9.30
C PHE A 88 11.41 1.12 7.92
N VAL A 89 12.25 1.25 6.90
CA VAL A 89 11.79 1.49 5.53
C VAL A 89 10.98 0.30 5.01
N ALA A 90 11.41 -0.95 5.26
CA ALA A 90 10.64 -2.14 4.90
C ALA A 90 9.27 -2.19 5.60
N PHE A 91 9.22 -1.83 6.89
CA PHE A 91 7.96 -1.66 7.63
C PHE A 91 7.05 -0.62 6.96
N MET A 92 7.58 0.57 6.62
CA MET A 92 6.81 1.64 5.99
C MET A 92 6.30 1.25 4.61
N ILE A 93 7.11 0.57 3.80
CA ILE A 93 6.70 0.04 2.49
C ILE A 93 5.49 -0.89 2.65
N ASN A 94 5.56 -1.84 3.58
CA ASN A 94 4.47 -2.79 3.80
C ASN A 94 3.20 -2.08 4.32
N PHE A 95 3.36 -1.19 5.29
CA PHE A 95 2.25 -0.42 5.85
C PHE A 95 1.55 0.43 4.78
N CYS A 96 2.29 1.19 3.97
CA CYS A 96 1.73 2.03 2.92
C CYS A 96 1.03 1.21 1.82
N LEU A 97 1.61 0.07 1.43
CA LEU A 97 1.03 -0.80 0.41
C LEU A 97 -0.29 -1.41 0.90
N LEU A 98 -0.30 -1.96 2.13
CA LEU A 98 -1.49 -2.56 2.73
C LEU A 98 -2.58 -1.50 2.95
N PHE A 99 -2.22 -0.33 3.44
CA PHE A 99 -3.16 0.77 3.65
C PHE A 99 -3.77 1.24 2.32
N SER A 100 -2.97 1.36 1.26
CA SER A 100 -3.50 1.68 -0.06
C SER A 100 -4.48 0.62 -0.57
N ALA A 101 -4.13 -0.66 -0.46
CA ALA A 101 -4.96 -1.76 -0.94
C ALA A 101 -6.32 -1.79 -0.22
N CYS A 102 -6.30 -1.66 1.11
CA CYS A 102 -7.51 -1.59 1.91
C CYS A 102 -8.37 -0.36 1.57
N MET A 103 -7.77 0.80 1.32
CA MET A 103 -8.52 2.00 0.92
C MET A 103 -9.18 1.84 -0.46
N SER A 104 -8.48 1.22 -1.42
CA SER A 104 -9.06 0.88 -2.73
C SER A 104 -10.24 -0.09 -2.58
N PHE A 105 -10.15 -1.05 -1.68
CA PHE A 105 -11.26 -1.95 -1.37
C PHE A 105 -12.43 -1.21 -0.72
N CYS A 106 -12.19 -0.37 0.29
CA CYS A 106 -13.22 0.45 0.92
C CYS A 106 -13.90 1.40 -0.09
N MET A 107 -13.18 1.89 -1.09
CA MET A 107 -13.77 2.66 -2.19
C MET A 107 -14.78 1.84 -2.99
N GLY A 108 -14.45 0.58 -3.31
CA GLY A 108 -15.37 -0.37 -3.96
C GLY A 108 -16.61 -0.63 -3.11
N LEU A 109 -16.42 -0.96 -1.83
CA LEU A 109 -17.52 -1.17 -0.89
C LEU A 109 -18.44 0.04 -0.75
N ASN A 110 -17.87 1.25 -0.73
CA ASN A 110 -18.65 2.48 -0.62
C ASN A 110 -19.53 2.70 -1.86
N LEU A 111 -19.06 2.32 -3.06
CA LEU A 111 -19.86 2.40 -4.27
C LEU A 111 -21.03 1.39 -4.22
N GLU A 112 -20.79 0.18 -3.73
CA GLU A 112 -21.85 -0.84 -3.59
C GLU A 112 -22.87 -0.48 -2.51
N LEU A 113 -22.45 -0.02 -1.32
CA LEU A 113 -23.37 0.38 -0.24
C LEU A 113 -24.25 1.56 -0.63
N VAL A 114 -23.67 2.57 -1.27
CA VAL A 114 -24.42 3.78 -1.66
C VAL A 114 -25.41 3.45 -2.77
N LEU A 115 -25.02 2.60 -3.74
CA LEU A 115 -25.86 2.27 -4.89
C LEU A 115 -26.96 1.26 -4.56
N VAL A 116 -26.67 0.26 -3.73
CA VAL A 116 -27.63 -0.82 -3.41
C VAL A 116 -28.46 -0.48 -2.17
N HIS A 117 -27.82 0.02 -1.10
CA HIS A 117 -28.45 0.13 0.21
C HIS A 117 -28.71 1.58 0.66
N SER A 118 -28.34 2.60 -0.15
CA SER A 118 -28.60 4.03 0.13
C SER A 118 -28.13 4.50 1.53
N PHE A 119 -27.09 3.88 2.09
CA PHE A 119 -26.56 4.26 3.40
C PHE A 119 -25.86 5.63 3.39
N ASN A 120 -25.83 6.28 4.56
CA ASN A 120 -25.11 7.54 4.74
C ASN A 120 -23.58 7.31 4.78
N GLY A 121 -22.93 7.52 3.64
CA GLY A 121 -21.48 7.29 3.49
C GLY A 121 -20.59 8.16 4.40
N GLN A 122 -21.06 9.31 4.90
CA GLN A 122 -20.22 10.20 5.72
C GLN A 122 -19.89 9.63 7.10
N LEU A 123 -20.82 8.85 7.68
CA LEU A 123 -20.58 8.19 8.97
C LEU A 123 -19.62 7.01 8.77
N LEU A 124 -19.84 6.23 7.71
CA LEU A 124 -19.05 5.06 7.36
C LEU A 124 -17.59 5.40 7.02
N GLU A 125 -17.33 6.57 6.45
CA GLU A 125 -15.97 7.03 6.15
C GLU A 125 -15.05 6.97 7.37
N LYS A 126 -15.52 7.44 8.54
CA LYS A 126 -14.73 7.44 9.77
C LYS A 126 -14.39 6.02 10.22
N TYR A 127 -15.36 5.11 10.08
CA TYR A 127 -15.15 3.70 10.41
C TYR A 127 -14.20 3.02 9.43
N TYR A 128 -14.29 3.30 8.13
CA TYR A 128 -13.34 2.77 7.14
C TYR A 128 -11.92 3.22 7.46
N VAL A 129 -11.70 4.52 7.66
CA VAL A 129 -10.36 5.04 7.95
C VAL A 129 -9.81 4.47 9.25
N LEU A 130 -10.59 4.44 10.32
CA LEU A 130 -10.15 3.93 11.62
C LEU A 130 -9.85 2.43 11.57
N LEU A 131 -10.76 1.63 10.99
CA LEU A 131 -10.61 0.18 10.88
C LEU A 131 -9.41 -0.19 10.00
N THR A 132 -9.29 0.44 8.83
CA THR A 132 -8.16 0.20 7.93
C THR A 132 -6.84 0.58 8.59
N LEU A 133 -6.78 1.74 9.26
CA LEU A 133 -5.56 2.16 9.95
C LEU A 133 -5.18 1.17 11.07
N ALA A 134 -6.14 0.75 11.88
CA ALA A 134 -5.93 -0.20 12.96
C ALA A 134 -5.46 -1.56 12.42
N LEU A 135 -6.10 -2.08 11.36
CA LEU A 135 -5.73 -3.34 10.73
C LEU A 135 -4.32 -3.28 10.14
N CYS A 136 -4.00 -2.22 9.39
CA CYS A 136 -2.68 -2.05 8.78
C CYS A 136 -1.59 -1.92 9.84
N ALA A 137 -1.84 -1.16 10.91
CA ALA A 137 -0.91 -1.02 12.03
C ALA A 137 -0.70 -2.35 12.74
N LEU A 138 -1.78 -3.08 13.08
CA LEU A 138 -1.71 -4.37 13.75
C LEU A 138 -0.87 -5.36 12.94
N CYS A 139 -1.19 -5.54 11.64
CA CYS A 139 -0.46 -6.46 10.78
C CYS A 139 1.02 -6.08 10.64
N SER A 140 1.31 -4.79 10.46
CA SER A 140 2.69 -4.32 10.29
C SER A 140 3.50 -4.43 11.59
N ILE A 141 2.89 -4.13 12.74
CA ILE A 141 3.53 -4.22 14.07
C ILE A 141 3.79 -5.68 14.43
N ILE A 142 2.87 -6.60 14.17
CA ILE A 142 3.08 -8.03 14.43
C ILE A 142 4.30 -8.54 13.68
N LEU A 143 4.44 -8.17 12.39
CA LEU A 143 5.60 -8.55 11.58
C LEU A 143 6.90 -7.91 12.08
N TYR A 144 6.81 -6.68 12.58
CA TYR A 144 7.94 -5.97 13.18
C TYR A 144 8.39 -6.60 14.50
N ALA A 145 7.46 -6.88 15.40
CA ALA A 145 7.73 -7.53 16.68
C ALA A 145 8.28 -8.96 16.51
N ALA A 146 7.87 -9.67 15.45
CA ALA A 146 8.41 -10.98 15.10
C ALA A 146 9.87 -10.94 14.58
N GLY A 147 10.51 -9.76 14.54
CA GLY A 147 11.88 -9.58 14.08
C GLY A 147 12.07 -9.87 12.60
N LYS A 148 10.99 -9.98 11.82
CA LYS A 148 11.04 -10.40 10.41
C LYS A 148 11.61 -9.32 9.48
N TYR A 149 11.70 -8.08 9.94
CA TYR A 149 12.37 -6.97 9.24
C TYR A 149 13.82 -6.73 9.71
N GLY A 150 14.27 -7.36 10.80
CA GLY A 150 15.54 -7.00 11.46
C GLY A 150 16.83 -7.40 10.72
N ASN A 151 16.76 -8.44 9.89
CA ASN A 151 17.91 -9.00 9.14
C ASN A 151 17.68 -8.99 7.62
N SER A 152 16.82 -8.09 7.12
CA SER A 152 16.32 -8.11 5.74
C SER A 152 17.20 -7.35 4.74
N TRP A 153 18.52 -7.35 4.95
CA TRP A 153 19.47 -6.91 3.92
C TRP A 153 19.64 -8.06 2.93
N ASN A 154 19.08 -7.93 1.73
CA ASN A 154 19.30 -8.91 0.69
C ASN A 154 20.54 -8.52 -0.11
N ALA A 155 21.65 -9.22 0.13
CA ALA A 155 22.89 -9.01 -0.60
C ALA A 155 22.77 -9.27 -2.11
N LEU A 156 21.74 -10.00 -2.55
CA LEU A 156 21.50 -10.26 -3.98
C LEU A 156 20.93 -9.06 -4.73
N CYS A 157 20.08 -8.26 -4.08
CA CYS A 157 19.36 -7.15 -4.72
C CYS A 157 19.81 -5.78 -4.20
N GLU A 158 20.82 -5.73 -3.33
CA GLU A 158 21.33 -4.54 -2.64
C GLU A 158 20.24 -3.62 -2.07
N MET A 159 19.13 -4.21 -1.65
CA MET A 159 17.95 -3.47 -1.21
C MET A 159 17.37 -4.06 0.08
N CYS A 160 16.71 -3.19 0.82
CA CYS A 160 15.94 -3.55 2.00
C CYS A 160 14.67 -4.28 1.59
N TRP A 161 14.69 -5.62 1.62
CA TRP A 161 13.59 -6.46 1.13
C TRP A 161 13.11 -7.46 2.17
N SER A 162 11.81 -7.47 2.42
CA SER A 162 11.14 -8.53 3.17
C SER A 162 10.45 -9.51 2.21
N VAL A 163 10.83 -10.79 2.26
CA VAL A 163 10.28 -11.94 1.48
C VAL A 163 8.76 -12.17 1.62
N TRP A 164 8.06 -11.36 2.41
CA TRP A 164 6.70 -11.62 2.86
C TRP A 164 5.59 -10.99 2.01
N ILE A 165 5.88 -10.48 0.80
CA ILE A 165 4.84 -10.12 -0.19
C ILE A 165 3.88 -11.31 -0.49
N LEU A 166 4.31 -12.55 -0.24
CA LEU A 166 3.44 -13.74 -0.33
C LEU A 166 2.43 -13.91 0.82
N PHE A 167 2.65 -13.31 1.99
CA PHE A 167 1.64 -13.29 3.08
C PHE A 167 0.64 -12.14 2.95
N MET A 168 0.88 -11.22 2.02
CA MET A 168 -0.09 -10.21 1.62
C MET A 168 -1.33 -10.85 0.98
N ALA A 169 -1.18 -11.96 0.26
CA ALA A 169 -2.29 -12.72 -0.32
C ALA A 169 -3.28 -13.28 0.73
N PRO A 170 -2.87 -14.02 1.78
CA PRO A 170 -3.81 -14.50 2.80
C PRO A 170 -4.34 -13.38 3.71
N GLY A 171 -3.58 -12.32 3.98
CA GLY A 171 -4.04 -11.19 4.79
C GLY A 171 -5.08 -10.33 4.08
N GLU A 172 -4.86 -10.04 2.80
CA GLU A 172 -5.90 -9.45 1.93
C GLU A 172 -7.10 -10.39 1.85
N GLN A 173 -6.90 -11.69 1.58
CA GLN A 173 -8.01 -12.65 1.52
C GLN A 173 -8.79 -12.77 2.82
N LEU A 174 -8.15 -12.71 3.99
CA LEU A 174 -8.85 -12.75 5.28
C LEU A 174 -9.63 -11.46 5.53
N ALA A 175 -9.09 -10.30 5.17
CA ALA A 175 -9.81 -9.03 5.24
C ALA A 175 -11.01 -9.01 4.29
N PHE A 176 -10.83 -9.51 3.06
CA PHE A 176 -11.91 -9.75 2.10
C PHE A 176 -12.96 -10.73 2.65
N LEU A 177 -12.56 -11.83 3.29
CA LEU A 177 -13.47 -12.83 3.85
C LEU A 177 -14.21 -12.33 5.10
N LEU A 178 -13.56 -11.54 5.96
CA LEU A 178 -14.22 -10.93 7.12
C LEU A 178 -15.25 -9.88 6.69
N VAL A 179 -14.91 -9.08 5.67
CA VAL A 179 -15.85 -8.12 5.10
C VAL A 179 -16.97 -8.85 4.36
N ALA A 180 -16.67 -9.84 3.51
CA ALA A 180 -17.68 -10.65 2.85
C ALA A 180 -18.59 -11.38 3.85
N GLY A 181 -18.03 -11.91 4.95
CA GLY A 181 -18.78 -12.52 6.04
C GLY A 181 -19.69 -11.52 6.76
N TYR A 182 -19.23 -10.28 6.94
CA TYR A 182 -20.07 -9.20 7.47
C TYR A 182 -21.24 -8.87 6.54
N PHE A 183 -21.02 -8.82 5.22
CA PHE A 183 -22.09 -8.62 4.23
C PHE A 183 -23.06 -9.80 4.13
N ILE A 184 -22.59 -11.04 4.31
CA ILE A 184 -23.45 -12.25 4.28
C ILE A 184 -24.30 -12.37 5.56
N SER A 185 -23.86 -11.73 6.65
CA SER A 185 -24.57 -11.77 7.94
C SER A 185 -25.70 -10.73 8.06
N TYR A 186 -25.88 -9.87 7.05
CA TYR A 186 -26.94 -8.87 6.93
C TYR A 186 -27.88 -9.21 5.76
#